data_AF-A0A3P3XYR2-F1
#
_entry.id   AF-A0A3P3XYR2-F1
#
_cell.length_a   1.000
_cell.length_b   1.000
_cell.length_c   1.000
_cell.angle_alpha   90.00
_cell.angle_beta   90.00
_cell.angle_gamma   90.00
#
_symmetry.space_group_name_H-M   'P 1'
#
loop_
_entity.id
_entity.type
_entity.pdbx_description
1 polymer ?
#
loop_
_entity_poly.entity_id
_entity_poly.type
_entity_poly.pdbx_seq_one_letter_code
_entity_poly.pdbx_strand_id
1 'polypeptide(L)'
;MTSPNAAAAQVQALVKQVRAVLAGKGAAAFVQLHKALRDADRDGRGLLNYAEFEVVLGRSGIFLTRPQMTSLARRYDPTRTRSVDINAFVSDVAGRLNGTRARIVDDLFHELLRPGTTAVTAQAALERFRADRHPLVLAGAMSAARIKAEFIENLQAFAQDGTLDRDAFHGLFTFVGASTPDDDQFVKEIAYVFSVEDKGVHHFQRREGGEIDPAYLASVAQVLKEKVRQKTRGSESEAYTLTRVFRHFDLDDTGTVDADEWTRALERFGILMPDKEGAALFQAHVTDGSGRIAYGDFVNDLYGIEH
;
A
#
# COMPACT_ATOMS: atom_id res chain seq x y z
N MET A 1 -17.53 -30.07 -25.48
CA MET A 1 -16.56 -30.41 -24.42
C MET A 1 -15.50 -29.32 -24.41
N THR A 2 -15.42 -28.51 -23.36
CA THR A 2 -14.40 -27.46 -23.21
C THR A 2 -13.02 -28.12 -23.00
N SER A 3 -12.02 -27.73 -23.78
CA SER A 3 -10.65 -28.25 -23.64
C SER A 3 -10.10 -28.00 -22.22
N PRO A 4 -9.29 -28.90 -21.64
CA PRO A 4 -8.68 -28.71 -20.31
C PRO A 4 -7.98 -27.36 -20.15
N ASN A 5 -7.37 -26.86 -21.23
CA ASN A 5 -6.67 -25.59 -21.26
C ASN A 5 -7.64 -24.38 -21.18
N ALA A 6 -8.84 -24.50 -21.75
CA ALA A 6 -9.87 -23.46 -21.70
C ALA A 6 -10.50 -23.36 -20.30
N ALA A 7 -10.72 -24.49 -19.63
CA ALA A 7 -11.23 -24.52 -18.25
C ALA A 7 -10.23 -23.89 -17.26
N ALA A 8 -8.94 -24.20 -17.39
CA ALA A 8 -7.89 -23.60 -16.58
C ALA A 8 -7.80 -22.07 -16.80
N ALA A 9 -7.83 -21.61 -18.06
CA ALA A 9 -7.84 -20.20 -18.40
C ALA A 9 -9.06 -19.46 -17.81
N GLN A 10 -10.23 -20.10 -17.84
CA GLN A 10 -11.47 -19.52 -17.31
C GLN A 10 -11.40 -19.36 -15.79
N VAL A 11 -10.85 -20.34 -15.05
CA VAL A 11 -10.68 -20.19 -13.60
C VAL A 11 -9.61 -19.15 -13.27
N GLN A 12 -8.52 -19.05 -14.03
CA GLN A 12 -7.53 -17.99 -13.85
C GLN A 12 -8.14 -16.59 -14.03
N ALA A 13 -9.07 -16.44 -14.97
CA ALA A 13 -9.81 -15.19 -15.15
C ALA A 13 -10.68 -14.86 -13.92
N LEU A 14 -11.27 -15.87 -13.26
CA LEU A 14 -12.02 -15.67 -12.01
C LEU A 14 -11.12 -15.19 -10.88
N VAL A 15 -9.94 -15.79 -10.70
CA VAL A 15 -8.97 -15.33 -9.68
C VAL A 15 -8.57 -13.88 -9.93
N LYS A 16 -8.29 -13.52 -11.19
CA LYS A 16 -8.01 -12.13 -11.57
C LYS A 16 -9.19 -11.19 -11.29
N GLN A 17 -10.41 -11.61 -11.55
CA GLN A 17 -11.62 -10.84 -11.25
C GLN A 17 -11.76 -10.60 -9.74
N VAL A 18 -11.60 -11.64 -8.92
CA VAL A 18 -11.62 -11.52 -7.46
C VAL A 18 -10.56 -10.54 -6.98
N ARG A 19 -9.32 -10.68 -7.45
CA ARG A 19 -8.21 -9.78 -7.12
C ARG A 19 -8.53 -8.33 -7.50
N ALA A 20 -9.08 -8.08 -8.70
CA ALA A 20 -9.43 -6.74 -9.15
C ALA A 20 -10.51 -6.10 -8.27
N VAL A 21 -11.53 -6.87 -7.85
CA VAL A 21 -12.57 -6.38 -6.93
C VAL A 21 -12.00 -5.99 -5.58
N LEU A 22 -11.05 -6.76 -5.04
CA LEU A 22 -10.40 -6.46 -3.77
C LEU A 22 -9.44 -5.26 -3.88
N ALA A 23 -8.61 -5.23 -4.93
CA ALA A 23 -7.69 -4.13 -5.19
C ALA A 23 -8.41 -2.79 -5.36
N GLY A 24 -9.55 -2.77 -6.05
CA GLY A 24 -10.39 -1.57 -6.20
C GLY A 24 -10.96 -1.05 -4.87
N LYS A 25 -11.00 -1.86 -3.82
CA LYS A 25 -11.43 -1.49 -2.46
C LYS A 25 -10.25 -1.22 -1.50
N GLY A 26 -9.01 -1.42 -1.94
CA GLY A 26 -7.78 -1.20 -1.17
C GLY A 26 -7.36 -2.34 -0.24
N ALA A 27 -6.23 -2.17 0.45
CA ALA A 27 -5.57 -3.17 1.31
C ALA A 27 -6.51 -3.81 2.33
N ALA A 28 -7.34 -2.96 2.95
CA ALA A 28 -8.29 -3.37 3.98
C ALA A 28 -9.27 -4.42 3.47
N ALA A 29 -9.62 -4.44 2.17
CA ALA A 29 -10.53 -5.43 1.62
C ALA A 29 -9.93 -6.83 1.56
N PHE A 30 -8.63 -6.95 1.26
CA PHE A 30 -7.92 -8.22 1.30
C PHE A 30 -7.84 -8.76 2.73
N VAL A 31 -7.50 -7.90 3.69
CA VAL A 31 -7.45 -8.24 5.11
C VAL A 31 -8.83 -8.66 5.63
N GLN A 32 -9.89 -7.92 5.28
CA GLN A 32 -11.27 -8.25 5.66
C GLN A 32 -11.73 -9.59 5.08
N LEU A 33 -11.38 -9.88 3.81
CA LEU A 33 -11.68 -11.19 3.22
C LEU A 33 -10.95 -12.31 3.97
N HIS A 34 -9.65 -12.15 4.24
CA HIS A 34 -8.87 -13.15 4.98
C HIS A 34 -9.47 -13.40 6.37
N LYS A 35 -9.81 -12.34 7.09
CA LYS A 35 -10.48 -12.40 8.39
C LYS A 35 -11.82 -13.11 8.30
N ALA A 36 -12.66 -12.74 7.35
CA ALA A 36 -13.97 -13.36 7.17
C ALA A 36 -13.89 -14.86 6.84
N LEU A 37 -12.86 -15.28 6.09
CA LEU A 37 -12.57 -16.69 5.83
C LEU A 37 -12.13 -17.43 7.11
N ARG A 38 -11.24 -16.83 7.90
CA ARG A 38 -10.79 -17.38 9.19
C ARG A 38 -11.90 -17.45 10.23
N ASP A 39 -12.74 -16.42 10.32
CA ASP A 39 -13.89 -16.38 11.25
C ASP A 39 -14.95 -17.44 10.90
N ALA A 40 -15.08 -17.78 9.61
CA ALA A 40 -15.94 -18.86 9.17
C ALA A 40 -15.35 -20.25 9.48
N ASP A 41 -14.02 -20.37 9.52
CA ASP A 41 -13.26 -21.59 9.83
C ASP A 41 -13.14 -21.81 11.35
N ARG A 42 -14.29 -22.07 12.00
CA ARG A 42 -14.39 -22.15 13.47
C ARG A 42 -13.53 -23.24 14.10
N ASP A 43 -13.22 -24.29 13.35
CA ASP A 43 -12.37 -25.39 13.81
C ASP A 43 -10.89 -25.19 13.47
N GLY A 44 -10.54 -24.09 12.79
CA GLY A 44 -9.18 -23.66 12.53
C GLY A 44 -8.41 -24.56 11.56
N ARG A 45 -9.10 -25.36 10.76
CA ARG A 45 -8.49 -26.38 9.88
C ARG A 45 -8.02 -25.79 8.56
N GLY A 46 -8.35 -24.54 8.26
CA GLY A 46 -8.12 -23.90 6.98
C GLY A 46 -9.08 -24.40 5.88
N LEU A 47 -10.26 -24.92 6.25
CA LEU A 47 -11.18 -25.54 5.31
C LEU A 47 -12.60 -24.99 5.49
N LEU A 48 -13.19 -24.47 4.40
CA LEU A 48 -14.60 -24.09 4.37
C LEU A 48 -15.38 -24.94 3.38
N ASN A 49 -16.60 -25.34 3.73
CA ASN A 49 -17.45 -25.97 2.72
C ASN A 49 -17.87 -24.94 1.65
N TYR A 50 -18.36 -25.43 0.50
CA TYR A 50 -18.67 -24.54 -0.64
C TYR A 50 -19.72 -23.47 -0.31
N ALA A 51 -20.69 -23.76 0.57
CA ALA A 51 -21.73 -22.82 0.94
C ALA A 51 -21.18 -21.72 1.88
N GLU A 52 -20.36 -22.11 2.86
CA GLU A 52 -19.65 -21.17 3.74
C GLU A 52 -18.74 -20.23 2.93
N PHE A 53 -17.96 -20.81 2.01
CA PHE A 53 -17.10 -20.06 1.12
C PHE A 53 -17.88 -19.05 0.26
N GLU A 54 -19.00 -19.47 -0.34
CA GLU A 54 -19.88 -18.58 -1.11
C GLU A 54 -20.44 -17.42 -0.27
N VAL A 55 -20.88 -17.69 0.97
CA VAL A 55 -21.37 -16.67 1.89
C VAL A 55 -20.28 -15.66 2.23
N VAL A 56 -19.05 -16.12 2.51
CA VAL A 56 -17.92 -15.24 2.83
C VAL A 56 -17.54 -14.35 1.65
N LEU A 57 -17.47 -14.90 0.43
CA LEU A 57 -17.20 -14.11 -0.77
C LEU A 57 -18.29 -13.07 -1.02
N GLY A 58 -19.57 -13.46 -0.87
CA GLY A 58 -20.70 -12.54 -1.00
C GLY A 58 -20.64 -11.38 0.00
N ARG A 59 -20.32 -11.65 1.28
CA ARG A 59 -20.12 -10.62 2.31
C ARG A 59 -18.95 -9.70 2.02
N SER A 60 -17.92 -10.20 1.35
CA SER A 60 -16.75 -9.43 0.90
C SER A 60 -17.04 -8.64 -0.39
N GLY A 61 -18.28 -8.69 -0.88
CA GLY A 61 -18.74 -8.02 -2.10
C GLY A 61 -18.12 -8.61 -3.37
N ILE A 62 -17.84 -9.91 -3.37
CA ILE A 62 -17.40 -10.70 -4.51
C ILE A 62 -18.60 -11.53 -4.95
N PHE A 63 -19.23 -11.13 -6.05
CA PHE A 63 -20.42 -11.79 -6.59
C PHE A 63 -20.07 -12.57 -7.85
N LEU A 64 -20.21 -13.89 -7.78
CA LEU A 64 -19.96 -14.80 -8.90
C LEU A 64 -21.25 -15.56 -9.21
N THR A 65 -21.44 -15.93 -10.48
CA THR A 65 -22.54 -16.84 -10.84
C THR A 65 -22.29 -18.24 -10.25
N ARG A 66 -23.34 -19.04 -10.01
CA ARG A 66 -23.20 -20.42 -9.49
C ARG A 66 -22.16 -21.28 -10.24
N PRO A 67 -22.11 -21.29 -11.58
CA PRO A 67 -21.08 -22.03 -12.32
C PRO A 67 -19.66 -21.51 -12.05
N GLN A 68 -19.49 -20.19 -11.94
CA GLN A 68 -18.20 -19.57 -11.63
C GLN A 68 -17.77 -19.90 -10.19
N MET A 69 -18.67 -19.79 -9.21
CA MET A 69 -18.42 -20.17 -7.82
C MET A 69 -17.99 -21.65 -7.71
N THR A 70 -18.72 -22.55 -8.35
CA THR A 70 -18.39 -23.98 -8.37
C THR A 70 -17.03 -24.25 -9.01
N SER A 71 -16.69 -23.51 -10.06
CA SER A 71 -15.40 -23.65 -10.76
C SER A 71 -14.24 -23.10 -9.93
N LEU A 72 -14.45 -21.98 -9.23
CA LEU A 72 -13.49 -21.38 -8.32
C LEU A 72 -13.26 -22.28 -7.10
N ALA A 73 -14.31 -22.71 -6.40
CA ALA A 73 -14.20 -23.56 -5.22
C ALA A 73 -13.45 -24.87 -5.52
N ARG A 74 -13.78 -25.51 -6.65
CA ARG A 74 -13.13 -26.75 -7.09
C ARG A 74 -11.64 -26.62 -7.39
N ARG A 75 -11.14 -25.43 -7.73
CA ARG A 75 -9.68 -25.22 -7.90
C ARG A 75 -8.92 -25.45 -6.60
N TYR A 76 -9.53 -25.09 -5.48
CA TYR A 76 -8.95 -25.18 -4.14
C TYR A 76 -9.50 -26.36 -3.34
N ASP A 77 -10.18 -27.29 -4.02
CA ASP A 77 -10.59 -28.60 -3.50
C ASP A 77 -10.03 -29.71 -4.43
N PRO A 78 -8.69 -29.88 -4.48
CA PRO A 78 -8.08 -30.90 -5.35
C PRO A 78 -8.51 -32.31 -4.95
N THR A 79 -8.83 -32.52 -3.66
CA THR A 79 -9.26 -33.79 -3.08
C THR A 79 -10.74 -34.12 -3.31
N ARG A 80 -11.53 -33.18 -3.83
CA ARG A 80 -12.98 -33.31 -4.06
C ARG A 80 -13.79 -33.64 -2.80
N THR A 81 -13.40 -33.08 -1.67
CA THR A 81 -14.08 -33.25 -0.37
C THR A 81 -15.25 -32.29 -0.18
N ARG A 82 -15.53 -31.44 -1.17
CA ARG A 82 -16.46 -30.31 -1.11
C ARG A 82 -16.06 -29.25 -0.08
N SER A 83 -14.76 -29.16 0.19
CA SER A 83 -14.18 -28.18 1.10
C SER A 83 -13.04 -27.45 0.40
N VAL A 84 -13.04 -26.13 0.52
CA VAL A 84 -12.09 -25.19 -0.06
C VAL A 84 -10.96 -24.97 0.93
N ASP A 85 -9.71 -25.18 0.49
CA ASP A 85 -8.52 -24.70 1.18
C ASP A 85 -8.47 -23.17 1.08
N ILE A 86 -8.80 -22.49 2.19
CA ILE A 86 -8.87 -21.03 2.22
C ILE A 86 -7.49 -20.39 2.17
N ASN A 87 -6.45 -21.07 2.65
CA ASN A 87 -5.08 -20.56 2.63
C ASN A 87 -4.54 -20.57 1.19
N ALA A 88 -4.78 -21.66 0.46
CA ALA A 88 -4.45 -21.76 -0.95
C ALA A 88 -5.20 -20.72 -1.80
N PHE A 89 -6.50 -20.52 -1.53
CA PHE A 89 -7.29 -19.48 -2.19
C PHE A 89 -6.74 -18.09 -1.94
N VAL A 90 -6.50 -17.74 -0.68
CA VAL A 90 -5.99 -16.44 -0.26
C VAL A 90 -4.63 -16.15 -0.88
N SER A 91 -3.72 -17.14 -0.86
CA SER A 91 -2.40 -17.03 -1.48
C SER A 91 -2.49 -16.78 -2.99
N ASP A 92 -3.37 -17.50 -3.71
CA ASP A 92 -3.53 -17.31 -5.16
C ASP A 92 -4.16 -15.93 -5.47
N VAL A 93 -5.13 -15.49 -4.66
CA VAL A 93 -5.77 -14.18 -4.81
C VAL A 93 -4.82 -13.02 -4.50
N ALA A 94 -4.02 -13.12 -3.44
CA ALA A 94 -3.02 -12.10 -3.11
C ALA A 94 -1.85 -12.09 -4.12
N GLY A 95 -1.56 -13.24 -4.73
CA GLY A 95 -0.42 -13.42 -5.63
C GLY A 95 0.88 -13.62 -4.85
N ARG A 96 2.01 -13.68 -5.54
CA ARG A 96 3.33 -13.64 -4.86
C ARG A 96 3.85 -12.21 -4.94
N LEU A 97 4.62 -11.79 -3.94
CA LEU A 97 5.46 -10.62 -4.08
C LEU A 97 6.40 -10.84 -5.27
N ASN A 98 6.52 -9.84 -6.15
CA ASN A 98 7.50 -9.87 -7.23
C ASN A 98 8.93 -9.74 -6.65
N GLY A 99 9.96 -9.86 -7.48
CA GLY A 99 11.36 -9.89 -7.00
C GLY A 99 11.73 -8.67 -6.15
N THR A 100 11.31 -7.48 -6.56
CA THR A 100 11.51 -6.22 -5.83
C THR A 100 10.88 -6.26 -4.44
N ARG A 101 9.58 -6.56 -4.38
CA ARG A 101 8.81 -6.56 -3.13
C ARG A 101 9.21 -7.70 -2.20
N ALA A 102 9.55 -8.86 -2.76
CA ALA A 102 10.05 -9.99 -1.99
C ALA A 102 11.38 -9.66 -1.31
N ARG A 103 12.27 -8.94 -1.99
CA ARG A 103 13.59 -8.57 -1.46
C ARG A 103 13.50 -7.69 -0.22
N ILE A 104 12.70 -6.62 -0.23
CA ILE A 104 12.58 -5.75 0.97
C ILE A 104 11.96 -6.52 2.15
N VAL A 105 11.06 -7.47 1.88
CA VAL A 105 10.47 -8.33 2.91
C VAL A 105 11.47 -9.37 3.42
N ASP A 106 12.32 -9.91 2.55
CA ASP A 106 13.43 -10.79 2.92
C ASP A 106 14.46 -10.06 3.79
N ASP A 107 14.86 -8.84 3.40
CA ASP A 107 15.78 -8.00 4.16
C ASP A 107 15.22 -7.74 5.58
N LEU A 108 13.94 -7.36 5.67
CA LEU A 108 13.25 -7.18 6.96
C LEU A 108 13.19 -8.50 7.77
N PHE A 109 12.88 -9.62 7.13
CA PHE A 109 12.84 -10.93 7.80
C PHE A 109 14.20 -11.27 8.41
N HIS A 110 15.28 -11.09 7.65
CA HIS A 110 16.64 -11.34 8.12
C HIS A 110 17.06 -10.40 9.25
N GLU A 111 16.64 -9.13 9.24
CA GLU A 111 16.91 -8.19 10.33
C GLU A 111 16.16 -8.52 11.63
N LEU A 112 14.98 -9.13 11.53
CA LEU A 112 14.19 -9.54 12.69
C LEU A 112 14.56 -10.94 13.22
N LEU A 113 15.31 -11.74 12.46
CA LEU A 113 15.73 -13.07 12.87
C LEU A 113 16.74 -13.00 14.03
N ARG A 114 16.53 -13.86 15.03
CA ARG A 114 17.53 -14.08 16.08
C ARG A 114 18.61 -15.04 15.58
N PRO A 115 19.87 -14.87 15.97
CA PRO A 115 20.93 -15.82 15.63
C PRO A 115 20.56 -17.25 16.00
N GLY A 116 20.72 -18.18 15.04
CA GLY A 116 20.41 -19.60 15.23
C GLY A 116 18.93 -19.98 15.10
N THR A 117 18.06 -19.04 14.67
CA THR A 117 16.63 -19.31 14.40
C THR A 117 16.32 -19.22 12.91
N THR A 118 15.24 -19.88 12.49
CA THR A 118 14.73 -19.86 11.11
C THR A 118 13.36 -19.17 10.99
N ALA A 119 12.84 -18.64 12.10
CA ALA A 119 11.54 -18.00 12.19
C ALA A 119 11.61 -16.73 13.04
N VAL A 120 10.85 -15.71 12.64
CA VAL A 120 10.72 -14.44 13.36
C VAL A 120 9.61 -14.56 14.38
N THR A 121 9.83 -14.12 15.62
CA THR A 121 8.76 -14.07 16.62
C THR A 121 7.79 -12.93 16.29
N ALA A 122 6.48 -13.15 16.41
CA ALA A 122 5.47 -12.11 16.20
C ALA A 122 5.72 -10.87 17.08
N GLN A 123 6.21 -11.08 18.30
CA GLN A 123 6.61 -10.01 19.21
C GLN A 123 7.72 -9.12 18.64
N ALA A 124 8.77 -9.71 18.05
CA ALA A 124 9.87 -8.93 17.46
C ALA A 124 9.40 -8.08 16.27
N ALA A 125 8.52 -8.63 15.42
CA ALA A 125 7.91 -7.87 14.34
C ALA A 125 7.05 -6.70 14.89
N LEU A 126 6.25 -6.95 15.93
CA LEU A 126 5.41 -5.93 16.55
C LEU A 126 6.20 -4.81 17.24
N GLU A 127 7.29 -5.15 17.92
CA GLU A 127 8.17 -4.17 18.58
C GLU A 127 8.84 -3.23 17.57
N ARG A 128 9.13 -3.74 16.37
CA ARG A 128 9.74 -2.95 15.31
C ARG A 128 8.72 -2.16 14.49
N PHE A 129 7.44 -2.48 14.60
CA PHE A 129 6.37 -1.85 13.84
C PHE A 129 5.98 -0.46 14.37
N ARG A 130 6.17 0.54 13.53
CA ARG A 130 5.88 1.97 13.75
C ARG A 130 4.56 2.35 13.09
N ALA A 131 3.46 2.02 13.75
CA ALA A 131 2.11 2.36 13.28
C ALA A 131 1.91 3.88 13.10
N ASP A 132 2.60 4.70 13.88
CA ASP A 132 2.62 6.16 13.80
C ASP A 132 3.23 6.69 12.48
N ARG A 133 4.06 5.87 11.82
CA ARG A 133 4.71 6.20 10.54
C ARG A 133 3.97 5.61 9.34
N HIS A 134 2.80 4.98 9.54
CA HIS A 134 1.99 4.44 8.46
C HIS A 134 1.36 5.58 7.62
N PRO A 135 1.33 5.51 6.28
CA PRO A 135 0.83 6.60 5.44
C PRO A 135 -0.58 7.08 5.78
N LEU A 136 -1.51 6.15 6.09
CA LEU A 136 -2.88 6.51 6.50
C LEU A 136 -2.95 7.23 7.86
N VAL A 137 -1.97 7.02 8.73
CA VAL A 137 -1.89 7.69 10.04
C VAL A 137 -1.31 9.07 9.89
N LEU A 138 -0.22 9.18 9.12
CA LEU A 138 0.36 10.45 8.73
C LEU A 138 -0.66 11.33 7.98
N ALA A 139 -1.55 10.73 7.19
CA ALA A 139 -2.59 11.44 6.46
C ALA A 139 -3.80 11.82 7.32
N GLY A 140 -3.81 11.45 8.61
CA GLY A 140 -4.93 11.63 9.53
C GLY A 140 -6.18 10.81 9.17
N ALA A 141 -6.08 9.90 8.20
CA ALA A 141 -7.19 9.07 7.74
C ALA A 141 -7.48 7.89 8.68
N MET A 142 -6.49 7.45 9.45
CA MET A 142 -6.60 6.36 10.43
C MET A 142 -5.78 6.68 11.69
N SER A 143 -6.16 6.13 12.83
CA SER A 143 -5.36 6.25 14.05
C SER A 143 -4.23 5.22 14.09
N ALA A 144 -3.09 5.60 14.69
CA ALA A 144 -1.98 4.67 14.93
C ALA A 144 -2.44 3.43 15.73
N ALA A 145 -3.35 3.62 16.68
CA ALA A 145 -3.93 2.54 17.47
C ALA A 145 -4.68 1.52 16.58
N ARG A 146 -5.45 2.00 15.60
CA ARG A 146 -6.18 1.13 14.67
C ARG A 146 -5.24 0.38 13.74
N ILE A 147 -4.24 1.06 13.14
CA ILE A 147 -3.24 0.39 12.30
C ILE A 147 -2.45 -0.65 13.09
N LYS A 148 -2.08 -0.34 14.33
CA LYS A 148 -1.40 -1.30 15.21
C LYS A 148 -2.29 -2.52 15.52
N ALA A 149 -3.57 -2.31 15.81
CA ALA A 149 -4.51 -3.41 16.04
C ALA A 149 -4.65 -4.30 14.79
N GLU A 150 -4.80 -3.70 13.60
CA GLU A 150 -4.86 -4.45 12.33
C GLU A 150 -3.57 -5.25 12.08
N PHE A 151 -2.40 -4.69 12.38
CA PHE A 151 -1.13 -5.41 12.25
C PHE A 151 -1.00 -6.57 13.26
N ILE A 152 -1.46 -6.39 14.50
CA ILE A 152 -1.49 -7.46 15.51
C ILE A 152 -2.40 -8.62 15.06
N GLU A 153 -3.60 -8.29 14.57
CA GLU A 153 -4.53 -9.30 14.04
C GLU A 153 -3.89 -10.08 12.88
N ASN A 154 -3.19 -9.40 11.98
CA ASN A 154 -2.49 -10.07 10.89
C ASN A 154 -1.35 -10.96 11.39
N LEU A 155 -0.52 -10.50 12.34
CA LEU A 155 0.52 -11.33 12.94
C LEU A 155 -0.06 -12.60 13.57
N GLN A 156 -1.18 -12.50 14.29
CA GLN A 156 -1.86 -13.65 14.88
C GLN A 156 -2.44 -14.59 13.83
N ALA A 157 -2.91 -14.05 12.70
CA ALA A 157 -3.47 -14.86 11.63
C ALA A 157 -2.41 -15.72 10.92
N PHE A 158 -1.17 -15.23 10.81
CA PHE A 158 -0.07 -15.92 10.12
C PHE A 158 0.88 -16.68 11.05
N ALA A 159 0.97 -16.32 12.33
CA ALA A 159 1.88 -16.97 13.26
C ALA A 159 1.39 -18.37 13.68
N GLN A 160 2.34 -19.32 13.75
CA GLN A 160 2.16 -20.61 14.40
C GLN A 160 3.03 -20.63 15.66
N ASP A 161 2.42 -20.96 16.80
CA ASP A 161 3.05 -20.94 18.12
C ASP A 161 3.81 -19.62 18.42
N GLY A 162 3.28 -18.49 17.94
CA GLY A 162 3.86 -17.16 18.13
C GLY A 162 5.04 -16.82 17.21
N THR A 163 5.35 -17.68 16.24
CA THR A 163 6.45 -17.50 15.27
C THR A 163 5.94 -17.50 13.83
N LEU A 164 6.66 -16.80 12.96
CA LEU A 164 6.44 -16.74 11.52
C LEU A 164 7.69 -17.27 10.84
N ASP A 165 7.57 -18.38 10.12
CA ASP A 165 8.62 -18.79 9.17
C ASP A 165 8.66 -17.84 7.97
N ARG A 166 9.61 -18.06 7.06
CA ARG A 166 9.80 -17.17 5.90
C ARG A 166 8.54 -17.07 5.03
N ASP A 167 7.85 -18.18 4.80
CA ASP A 167 6.69 -18.19 3.92
C ASP A 167 5.48 -17.51 4.57
N ALA A 168 5.23 -17.76 5.86
CA ALA A 168 4.22 -17.07 6.65
C ALA A 168 4.51 -15.56 6.73
N PHE A 169 5.77 -15.19 6.90
CA PHE A 169 6.18 -13.78 6.94
C PHE A 169 5.98 -13.09 5.58
N HIS A 170 6.32 -13.72 4.47
CA HIS A 170 5.97 -13.18 3.14
C HIS A 170 4.46 -13.06 2.96
N GLY A 171 3.73 -14.08 3.42
CA GLY A 171 2.28 -14.14 3.46
C GLY A 171 1.64 -12.87 4.05
N LEU A 172 2.18 -12.40 5.17
CA LEU A 172 1.75 -11.18 5.87
C LEU A 172 1.78 -9.93 4.97
N PHE A 173 2.81 -9.79 4.13
CA PHE A 173 3.01 -8.62 3.27
C PHE A 173 2.35 -8.73 1.91
N THR A 174 1.92 -9.92 1.51
CA THR A 174 1.24 -10.16 0.24
C THR A 174 -0.01 -9.31 0.07
N PHE A 175 -0.77 -9.08 1.14
CA PHE A 175 -1.99 -8.26 1.09
C PHE A 175 -1.71 -6.78 0.92
N VAL A 176 -0.66 -6.29 1.58
CA VAL A 176 -0.17 -4.92 1.39
C VAL A 176 0.23 -4.79 -0.08
N GLY A 177 1.07 -5.70 -0.58
CA GLY A 177 1.49 -5.73 -1.98
C GLY A 177 0.33 -5.78 -2.97
N ALA A 178 -0.67 -6.64 -2.76
CA ALA A 178 -1.81 -6.77 -3.67
C ALA A 178 -2.65 -5.48 -3.80
N SER A 179 -2.51 -4.55 -2.85
CA SER A 179 -3.22 -3.27 -2.82
C SER A 179 -2.34 -2.05 -3.10
N THR A 180 -1.01 -2.20 -3.06
CA THR A 180 -0.08 -1.11 -3.35
C THR A 180 0.12 -0.99 -4.87
N PRO A 181 -0.10 0.19 -5.48
CA PRO A 181 -0.14 0.34 -6.94
C PRO A 181 1.14 -0.05 -7.67
N ASP A 182 2.29 0.27 -7.08
CA ASP A 182 3.60 0.08 -7.68
C ASP A 182 4.63 -0.40 -6.64
N ASP A 183 5.80 -0.81 -7.12
CA ASP A 183 6.86 -1.40 -6.31
C ASP A 183 7.53 -0.38 -5.38
N ASP A 184 7.71 0.86 -5.83
CA ASP A 184 8.38 1.90 -5.06
C ASP A 184 7.53 2.31 -3.87
N GLN A 185 6.23 2.47 -4.08
CA GLN A 185 5.29 2.76 -3.00
C GLN A 185 5.25 1.63 -1.97
N PHE A 186 5.31 0.37 -2.40
CA PHE A 186 5.36 -0.77 -1.48
C PHE A 186 6.64 -0.76 -0.65
N VAL A 187 7.80 -0.56 -1.28
CA VAL A 187 9.08 -0.49 -0.57
C VAL A 187 9.07 0.65 0.45
N LYS A 188 8.57 1.83 0.08
CA LYS A 188 8.44 2.99 0.98
C LYS A 188 7.53 2.69 2.17
N GLU A 189 6.38 2.06 1.93
CA GLU A 189 5.45 1.67 2.99
C GLU A 189 6.14 0.76 4.03
N ILE A 190 6.86 -0.27 3.58
CA ILE A 190 7.59 -1.18 4.48
C ILE A 190 8.73 -0.45 5.19
N ALA A 191 9.50 0.35 4.46
CA ALA A 191 10.62 1.10 5.03
C ALA A 191 10.17 2.09 6.12
N TYR A 192 9.05 2.79 5.93
CA TYR A 192 8.55 3.73 6.94
C TYR A 192 8.08 3.05 8.22
N VAL A 193 7.30 1.97 8.08
CA VAL A 193 6.67 1.33 9.23
C VAL A 193 7.60 0.36 9.96
N PHE A 194 8.73 -0.04 9.38
CA PHE A 194 9.74 -0.86 10.07
C PHE A 194 11.09 -0.17 10.28
N SER A 195 11.29 1.03 9.69
CA SER A 195 12.58 1.73 9.72
C SER A 195 13.73 0.84 9.26
N VAL A 196 13.50 0.10 8.17
CA VAL A 196 14.53 -0.72 7.50
C VAL A 196 15.45 0.22 6.75
N GLU A 197 16.76 0.13 7.01
CA GLU A 197 17.75 0.82 6.19
C GLU A 197 17.76 0.20 4.80
N ASP A 198 17.48 0.98 3.75
CA ASP A 198 17.58 0.50 2.37
C ASP A 198 19.05 0.17 2.05
N LYS A 199 19.38 -1.13 2.10
CA LYS A 199 20.71 -1.67 1.75
C LYS A 199 20.94 -1.81 0.24
N GLY A 200 20.11 -1.16 -0.58
CA GLY A 200 20.42 -0.78 -1.95
C GLY A 200 20.27 -1.90 -2.97
N VAL A 201 19.10 -1.98 -3.63
CA VAL A 201 19.00 -2.57 -5.00
C VAL A 201 17.88 -1.94 -5.86
N HIS A 202 17.20 -0.88 -5.44
CA HIS A 202 16.39 -0.07 -6.37
C HIS A 202 16.87 1.37 -6.29
N HIS A 203 17.74 1.75 -7.23
CA HIS A 203 18.07 3.12 -7.63
C HIS A 203 17.74 4.26 -6.62
N PHE A 204 18.26 4.16 -5.40
CA PHE A 204 18.79 5.33 -4.70
C PHE A 204 20.25 5.42 -5.11
N GLN A 205 20.52 5.89 -6.33
CA GLN A 205 21.82 6.50 -6.57
C GLN A 205 21.87 7.77 -5.73
N ARG A 206 22.27 7.62 -4.47
CA ARG A 206 22.84 8.70 -3.70
C ARG A 206 24.07 9.15 -4.51
N ARG A 207 23.90 10.18 -5.33
CA ARG A 207 25.05 10.91 -5.85
C ARG A 207 25.78 11.44 -4.63
N GLU A 208 27.08 11.17 -4.54
CA GLU A 208 27.95 11.90 -3.62
C GLU A 208 27.72 13.40 -3.89
N GLY A 209 27.08 14.10 -2.94
CA GLY A 209 26.68 15.50 -3.12
C GLY A 209 25.34 15.91 -2.52
N GLY A 210 24.45 14.99 -2.15
CA GLY A 210 23.19 15.35 -1.47
C GLY A 210 22.12 15.99 -2.37
N GLU A 211 22.29 15.97 -3.70
CA GLU A 211 21.27 16.40 -4.64
C GLU A 211 20.22 15.30 -4.88
N ILE A 212 18.95 15.71 -4.97
CA ILE A 212 17.82 14.82 -5.23
C ILE A 212 17.73 14.49 -6.73
N ASP A 213 17.38 13.24 -7.05
CA ASP A 213 17.15 12.77 -8.41
C ASP A 213 16.04 13.59 -9.12
N PRO A 214 16.33 14.25 -10.26
CA PRO A 214 15.34 14.97 -11.06
C PRO A 214 14.14 14.11 -11.50
N ALA A 215 14.34 12.82 -11.77
CA ALA A 215 13.24 11.92 -12.15
C ALA A 215 12.30 11.67 -10.96
N TYR A 216 12.85 11.64 -9.74
CA TYR A 216 12.07 11.53 -8.52
C TYR A 216 11.27 12.81 -8.25
N LEU A 217 11.87 14.00 -8.39
CA LEU A 217 11.16 15.28 -8.28
C LEU A 217 10.01 15.38 -9.29
N ALA A 218 10.24 14.92 -10.54
CA ALA A 218 9.19 14.85 -11.55
C ALA A 218 8.04 13.90 -11.15
N SER A 219 8.36 12.75 -10.53
CA SER A 219 7.34 11.81 -10.04
C SER A 219 6.51 12.41 -8.89
N VAL A 220 7.14 13.15 -7.98
CA VAL A 220 6.48 13.88 -6.87
C VAL A 220 5.57 14.97 -7.42
N ALA A 221 6.05 15.76 -8.38
CA ALA A 221 5.25 16.74 -9.10
C ALA A 221 4.02 16.11 -9.77
N GLN A 222 4.16 14.92 -10.34
CA GLN A 222 3.06 14.20 -10.98
C GLN A 222 2.01 13.71 -9.96
N VAL A 223 2.44 13.21 -8.80
CA VAL A 223 1.54 12.84 -7.69
C VAL A 223 0.78 14.06 -7.19
N LEU A 224 1.46 15.20 -7.05
CA LEU A 224 0.85 16.47 -6.67
C LEU A 224 -0.24 16.88 -7.67
N LYS A 225 0.05 16.85 -8.98
CA LYS A 225 -0.94 17.13 -10.03
C LYS A 225 -2.18 16.24 -9.92
N GLU A 226 -1.99 14.92 -9.75
CA GLU A 226 -3.11 13.98 -9.63
C GLU A 226 -3.97 14.26 -8.38
N LYS A 227 -3.36 14.60 -7.25
CA LYS A 227 -4.08 14.96 -6.02
C LYS A 227 -4.81 16.29 -6.15
N VAL A 228 -4.22 17.29 -6.81
CA VAL A 228 -4.89 18.56 -7.11
C VAL A 228 -6.08 18.34 -8.02
N ARG A 229 -5.94 17.51 -9.07
CA ARG A 229 -7.06 17.13 -9.95
C ARG A 229 -8.21 16.50 -9.18
N GLN A 230 -7.93 15.58 -8.26
CA GLN A 230 -8.95 14.92 -7.42
C GLN A 230 -9.68 15.89 -6.48
N LYS A 231 -9.04 17.01 -6.10
CA LYS A 231 -9.62 18.04 -5.22
C LYS A 231 -10.21 19.23 -5.96
N THR A 232 -9.93 19.36 -7.25
CA THR A 232 -10.50 20.39 -8.13
C THR A 232 -11.99 20.09 -8.35
N ARG A 233 -12.85 21.09 -8.17
CA ARG A 233 -14.32 20.92 -8.25
C ARG A 233 -14.91 21.85 -9.29
N GLY A 234 -15.97 21.37 -9.97
CA GLY A 234 -16.73 22.19 -10.91
C GLY A 234 -15.88 22.64 -12.10
N SER A 235 -15.92 23.94 -12.42
CA SER A 235 -15.20 24.55 -13.55
C SER A 235 -13.86 25.21 -13.16
N GLU A 236 -13.34 24.93 -11.96
CA GLU A 236 -12.05 25.47 -11.52
C GLU A 236 -10.89 24.81 -12.28
N SER A 237 -9.80 25.56 -12.51
CA SER A 237 -8.55 24.96 -12.98
C SER A 237 -7.79 24.32 -11.82
N GLU A 238 -6.97 23.32 -12.15
CA GLU A 238 -6.09 22.66 -11.18
C GLU A 238 -5.07 23.66 -10.59
N ALA A 239 -4.51 24.52 -11.44
CA ALA A 239 -3.64 25.62 -11.03
C ALA A 239 -4.33 26.55 -10.02
N TYR A 240 -5.57 26.99 -10.30
CA TYR A 240 -6.33 27.82 -9.37
C TYR A 240 -6.61 27.10 -8.04
N THR A 241 -6.92 25.80 -8.09
CA THR A 241 -7.17 24.98 -6.90
C THR A 241 -5.94 24.90 -6.02
N LEU A 242 -4.76 24.68 -6.60
CA LEU A 242 -3.48 24.63 -5.89
C LEU A 242 -3.11 25.99 -5.30
N THR A 243 -3.20 27.06 -6.10
CA THR A 243 -2.95 28.45 -5.66
C THR A 243 -3.83 28.86 -4.49
N ARG A 244 -5.13 28.52 -4.54
CA ARG A 244 -6.08 28.84 -3.46
C ARG A 244 -5.70 28.15 -2.14
N VAL A 245 -5.15 26.95 -2.20
CA VAL A 245 -4.73 26.23 -0.98
C VAL A 245 -3.47 26.84 -0.40
N PHE A 246 -2.47 27.20 -1.20
CA PHE A 246 -1.31 27.93 -0.67
C PHE A 246 -1.72 29.28 -0.07
N ARG A 247 -2.60 30.03 -0.74
CA ARG A 247 -3.17 31.27 -0.19
C ARG A 247 -3.91 31.07 1.14
N HIS A 248 -4.47 29.89 1.39
CA HIS A 248 -5.12 29.62 2.68
C HIS A 248 -4.13 29.58 3.85
N PHE A 249 -2.86 29.27 3.58
CA PHE A 249 -1.80 29.20 4.59
C PHE A 249 -0.93 30.47 4.61
N ASP A 250 -0.89 31.23 3.52
CA ASP A 250 -0.30 32.59 3.43
C ASP A 250 -1.25 33.63 4.07
N LEU A 251 -1.29 33.66 5.41
CA LEU A 251 -2.24 34.48 6.18
C LEU A 251 -2.00 35.99 6.04
N ASP A 252 -0.78 36.38 5.65
CA ASP A 252 -0.37 37.75 5.40
C ASP A 252 -0.43 38.14 3.91
N ASP A 253 -0.92 37.25 3.03
CA ASP A 253 -1.11 37.43 1.58
C ASP A 253 0.16 37.95 0.89
N THR A 254 1.31 37.44 1.31
CA THR A 254 2.63 37.81 0.77
C THR A 254 2.86 37.27 -0.62
N GLY A 255 2.05 36.30 -1.07
CA GLY A 255 2.31 35.53 -2.29
C GLY A 255 3.39 34.47 -2.11
N THR A 256 3.85 34.24 -0.87
CA THR A 256 4.95 33.32 -0.56
C THR A 256 4.65 32.44 0.64
N VAL A 257 5.21 31.22 0.65
CA VAL A 257 5.09 30.32 1.81
C VAL A 257 6.47 29.90 2.32
N ASP A 258 6.61 29.78 3.63
CA ASP A 258 7.78 29.13 4.25
C ASP A 258 7.66 27.60 4.24
N ALA A 259 8.68 26.92 4.77
CA ALA A 259 8.77 25.46 4.77
C ALA A 259 7.66 24.78 5.58
N ASP A 260 7.21 25.40 6.67
CA ASP A 260 6.14 24.86 7.51
C ASP A 260 4.77 25.05 6.82
N GLU A 261 4.54 26.23 6.26
CA GLU A 261 3.35 26.56 5.47
C GLU A 261 3.23 25.70 4.22
N TRP A 262 4.34 25.48 3.52
CA TRP A 262 4.46 24.57 2.39
C TRP A 262 4.06 23.15 2.75
N THR A 263 4.61 22.62 3.84
CA THR A 263 4.35 21.25 4.29
C THR A 263 2.86 21.08 4.62
N ARG A 264 2.29 22.03 5.37
CA ARG A 264 0.85 22.03 5.70
C ARG A 264 -0.05 22.16 4.48
N ALA A 265 0.35 22.95 3.48
CA ALA A 265 -0.39 23.10 2.23
C ALA A 265 -0.40 21.79 1.41
N LEU A 266 0.71 21.06 1.35
CA LEU A 266 0.77 19.77 0.66
C LEU A 266 0.04 18.66 1.41
N GLU A 267 0.13 18.63 2.74
CA GLU A 267 -0.66 17.75 3.60
C GLU A 267 -2.16 18.00 3.40
N ARG A 268 -2.58 19.26 3.21
CA ARG A 268 -3.97 19.61 2.90
C ARG A 268 -4.43 18.99 1.58
N PHE A 269 -3.55 18.69 0.64
CA PHE A 269 -3.86 17.91 -0.57
C PHE A 269 -3.85 16.39 -0.37
N GLY A 270 -3.49 15.90 0.82
CA GLY A 270 -3.33 14.48 1.09
C GLY A 270 -2.05 13.91 0.47
N ILE A 271 -1.04 14.76 0.31
CA ILE A 271 0.31 14.39 -0.12
C ILE A 271 1.18 14.45 1.12
N LEU A 272 1.84 13.34 1.40
CA LEU A 272 2.83 13.23 2.46
C LEU A 272 4.17 13.03 1.81
N MET A 273 5.01 14.06 1.87
CA MET A 273 6.42 13.91 1.53
C MET A 273 7.20 13.65 2.82
N PRO A 274 8.17 12.72 2.81
CA PRO A 274 9.18 12.68 3.86
C PRO A 274 9.95 14.00 3.97
N ASP A 275 10.34 14.35 5.20
CA ASP A 275 10.84 15.69 5.57
C ASP A 275 12.04 16.17 4.74
N LYS A 276 12.93 15.25 4.30
CA LYS A 276 14.12 15.62 3.52
C LYS A 276 13.78 15.95 2.07
N GLU A 277 12.80 15.26 1.52
CA GLU A 277 12.32 15.37 0.15
C GLU A 277 11.39 16.57 0.00
N GLY A 278 10.52 16.79 0.99
CA GLY A 278 9.71 18.00 1.11
C GLY A 278 10.59 19.23 1.24
N ALA A 279 11.63 19.17 2.08
CA ALA A 279 12.61 20.24 2.23
C ALA A 279 13.41 20.47 0.94
N ALA A 280 13.79 19.45 0.20
CA ALA A 280 14.58 19.62 -1.02
C ALA A 280 13.76 20.05 -2.23
N LEU A 281 12.51 19.59 -2.38
CA LEU A 281 11.59 20.18 -3.36
C LEU A 281 11.33 21.64 -2.97
N PHE A 282 11.18 21.93 -1.68
CA PHE A 282 11.06 23.31 -1.21
C PHE A 282 12.29 24.13 -1.62
N GLN A 283 13.50 23.68 -1.28
CA GLN A 283 14.77 24.36 -1.61
C GLN A 283 14.99 24.53 -3.11
N ALA A 284 14.54 23.59 -3.96
CA ALA A 284 14.64 23.72 -5.41
C ALA A 284 13.81 24.90 -5.96
N HIS A 285 12.79 25.33 -5.23
CA HIS A 285 11.89 26.43 -5.61
C HIS A 285 12.00 27.65 -4.67
N VAL A 286 12.95 27.65 -3.72
CA VAL A 286 13.19 28.83 -2.85
C VAL A 286 13.66 29.99 -3.71
N THR A 287 12.98 31.12 -3.55
CA THR A 287 13.39 32.37 -4.19
C THR A 287 14.59 32.91 -3.43
N ASP A 288 15.70 33.14 -4.14
CA ASP A 288 16.87 33.96 -3.79
C ASP A 288 17.49 33.86 -2.38
N GLY A 289 17.26 32.74 -1.67
CA GLY A 289 17.77 32.53 -0.31
C GLY A 289 16.89 33.15 0.79
N SER A 290 15.71 33.64 0.45
CA SER A 290 14.68 34.13 1.39
C SER A 290 14.17 33.05 2.36
N GLY A 291 14.38 31.78 2.03
CA GLY A 291 13.79 30.65 2.76
C GLY A 291 12.28 30.56 2.56
N ARG A 292 11.72 31.23 1.54
CA ARG A 292 10.31 31.18 1.14
C ARG A 292 10.20 30.84 -0.36
N ILE A 293 9.03 30.33 -0.75
CA ILE A 293 8.69 30.03 -2.14
C ILE A 293 7.56 30.95 -2.57
N ALA A 294 7.75 31.64 -3.70
CA ALA A 294 6.65 32.23 -4.44
C ALA A 294 5.77 31.11 -5.03
N TYR A 295 4.69 30.76 -4.35
CA TYR A 295 3.88 29.60 -4.74
C TYR A 295 3.21 29.79 -6.10
N GLY A 296 2.99 31.04 -6.55
CA GLY A 296 2.51 31.33 -7.90
C GLY A 296 3.48 30.83 -8.97
N ASP A 297 4.77 31.06 -8.80
CA ASP A 297 5.82 30.61 -9.71
C ASP A 297 5.94 29.10 -9.69
N PHE A 298 5.87 28.48 -8.50
CA PHE A 298 5.82 27.03 -8.37
C PHE A 298 4.62 26.41 -9.10
N VAL A 299 3.41 26.98 -8.95
CA VAL A 299 2.22 26.47 -9.66
C VAL A 299 2.36 26.63 -11.18
N ASN A 300 2.91 27.76 -11.63
CA ASN A 300 3.13 28.00 -13.06
C ASN A 300 4.14 27.02 -13.65
N ASP A 301 5.28 26.81 -12.99
CA ASP A 301 6.30 25.84 -13.39
C ASP A 301 5.73 24.41 -13.39
N LEU A 302 4.98 24.04 -12.35
CA LEU A 302 4.34 22.73 -12.25
C LEU A 302 3.42 22.47 -13.44
N TYR A 303 2.61 23.44 -13.86
CA TYR A 303 1.64 23.26 -14.94
C TYR A 303 2.13 23.70 -16.32
N GLY A 304 3.37 24.18 -16.44
CA GLY A 304 3.93 24.69 -17.69
C GLY A 304 3.18 25.92 -18.22
N ILE A 305 2.72 26.80 -17.30
CA ILE A 305 2.03 28.04 -17.63
C ILE A 305 3.11 29.11 -17.83
N GLU A 306 3.29 29.57 -19.07
CA GLU A 306 4.21 30.69 -19.37
C GLU A 306 3.75 31.97 -18.66
N HIS A 307 4.72 32.77 -18.18
CA HIS A 307 4.49 34.08 -17.55
C HIS A 307 3.90 35.11 -18.52
#